data_AF-A0A1H3RBJ7-F1
#
_entry.id   AF-A0A1H3RBJ7-F1
#
_cell.length_a   1.000
_cell.length_b   1.000
_cell.length_c   1.000
_cell.angle_alpha   90.00
_cell.angle_beta   90.00
_cell.angle_gamma   90.00
#
_symmetry.space_group_name_H-M   'P 1'
#
loop_
_entity.id
_entity.type
_entity.pdbx_description
1 polymer ?
#
loop_
_entity_poly.entity_id
_entity_poly.type
_entity_poly.pdbx_seq_one_letter_code
_entity_poly.pdbx_strand_id
1 'polypeptide(L)'
;MKKKKVASLFVIGIMSLSVMGGASASTTSKGKTNFSQCSNEQLNNGEMHVAYTEEKAQKLGIETDGKEQLMLEKEIHETEVDREAAQLGISTEGKDVGVLSEEIYETKIKQEAKKLGIPIENTSIVDLINQINTIKISDEADKFGISKEGKKIDEVAEEVYGTKVKEEAENLGISQKGKGIEELAQEVYEGKIQAEAKILHIDLYGKDIYQVLKEINEQKVIQIADELGIDRTNTNIEQLKEKIKEEQPEKGKELVFLPMVQTDADAFYSYLTN
;
A
#
# COMPACT_ATOMS: atom_id res chain seq x y z
N MET A 1 37.85 -30.72 10.90
CA MET A 1 36.47 -30.34 10.51
C MET A 1 36.36 -28.82 10.51
N LYS A 2 36.20 -28.20 9.34
CA LYS A 2 36.15 -26.73 9.18
C LYS A 2 34.71 -26.25 9.35
N LYS A 3 34.44 -25.41 10.36
CA LYS A 3 33.16 -24.70 10.52
C LYS A 3 33.14 -23.52 9.54
N LYS A 4 32.29 -23.58 8.51
CA LYS A 4 31.99 -22.43 7.63
C LYS A 4 31.05 -21.49 8.37
N LYS A 5 31.47 -20.23 8.56
CA LYS A 5 30.61 -19.13 8.97
C LYS A 5 29.73 -18.76 7.77
N VAL A 6 28.41 -18.76 7.96
CA VAL A 6 27.46 -18.22 6.98
C VAL A 6 27.46 -16.70 7.18
N ALA A 7 27.96 -15.98 6.17
CA ALA A 7 27.87 -14.53 6.11
C ALA A 7 26.46 -14.16 5.64
N SER A 8 25.71 -13.47 6.51
CA SER A 8 24.46 -12.82 6.17
C SER A 8 24.79 -11.64 5.24
N LEU A 9 24.37 -11.74 3.98
CA LEU A 9 24.52 -10.66 3.00
C LEU A 9 23.35 -9.70 3.19
N PHE A 10 23.59 -8.57 3.86
CA PHE A 10 22.76 -7.37 3.70
C PHE A 10 23.28 -6.60 2.48
N VAL A 11 22.51 -6.62 1.39
CA VAL A 11 22.66 -5.75 0.22
C VAL A 11 21.21 -5.39 -0.10
N ILE A 12 20.77 -4.14 0.01
CA ILE A 12 20.94 -3.13 -1.02
C ILE A 12 21.42 -1.82 -0.38
N GLY A 13 22.69 -1.51 -0.59
CA GLY A 13 23.20 -0.15 -0.46
C GLY A 13 22.80 0.64 -1.70
N ILE A 14 22.12 1.76 -1.50
CA ILE A 14 21.87 2.74 -2.55
C ILE A 14 23.25 3.34 -2.89
N MET A 15 23.83 2.92 -4.02
CA MET A 15 25.06 3.54 -4.51
C MET A 15 24.74 4.98 -4.93
N SER A 16 25.27 5.93 -4.17
CA SER A 16 25.42 7.32 -4.57
C SER A 16 26.29 7.39 -5.82
N LEU A 17 25.68 7.53 -6.99
CA LEU A 17 26.39 7.83 -8.24
C LEU A 17 26.90 9.27 -8.20
N SER A 18 28.11 9.41 -7.69
CA SER A 18 28.95 10.59 -7.88
C SER A 18 29.47 10.58 -9.32
N VAL A 19 28.89 11.39 -10.20
CA VAL A 19 29.52 11.69 -11.50
C VAL A 19 29.98 13.15 -11.49
N MET A 20 31.28 13.31 -11.26
CA MET A 20 31.99 14.57 -11.35
C MET A 20 32.51 14.73 -12.78
N GLY A 21 32.07 15.80 -13.47
CA GLY A 21 32.84 16.54 -14.48
C GLY A 21 33.00 15.93 -15.89
N GLY A 22 32.28 16.50 -16.85
CA GLY A 22 32.58 16.37 -18.29
C GLY A 22 31.59 17.12 -19.17
N ALA A 23 31.96 18.33 -19.57
CA ALA A 23 31.13 19.21 -20.40
C ALA A 23 30.81 18.61 -21.78
N SER A 24 29.53 18.64 -22.17
CA SER A 24 29.10 18.98 -23.53
C SER A 24 27.60 19.24 -23.54
N ALA A 25 27.25 20.39 -24.11
CA ALA A 25 25.89 20.88 -24.26
C ALA A 25 25.13 20.05 -25.30
N SER A 26 23.94 19.59 -24.92
CA SER A 26 22.86 19.37 -25.86
C SER A 26 21.55 19.63 -25.13
N THR A 27 20.97 20.77 -25.44
CA THR A 27 19.62 21.18 -25.11
C THR A 27 18.62 20.14 -25.63
N THR A 28 18.07 19.33 -24.74
CA THR A 28 16.81 18.62 -25.01
C THR A 28 15.84 19.02 -23.92
N SER A 29 14.85 19.80 -24.34
CA SER A 29 13.67 20.17 -23.58
C SER A 29 13.14 18.94 -22.85
N LYS A 30 13.21 18.93 -21.51
CA LYS A 30 12.41 18.03 -20.66
C LYS A 30 10.96 18.37 -20.95
N GLY A 31 10.31 17.54 -21.78
CA GLY A 31 8.88 17.59 -21.98
C GLY A 31 8.20 17.39 -20.62
N LYS A 32 7.66 18.46 -20.05
CA LYS A 32 6.65 18.36 -19.01
C LYS A 32 5.43 17.74 -19.67
N THR A 33 5.20 16.45 -19.49
CA THR A 33 3.87 15.87 -19.71
C THR A 33 2.98 16.47 -18.63
N ASN A 34 2.20 17.48 -19.01
CA ASN A 34 1.17 18.03 -18.15
C ASN A 34 0.07 16.97 -18.01
N PHE A 35 -0.03 16.34 -16.84
CA PHE A 35 -1.08 15.38 -16.47
C PHE A 35 -2.46 16.02 -16.28
N SER A 36 -2.60 17.31 -16.57
CA SER A 36 -3.75 18.15 -16.22
C SER A 36 -4.90 18.17 -17.24
N GLN A 37 -5.07 17.13 -18.04
CA GLN A 37 -6.23 17.03 -18.94
C GLN A 37 -7.01 15.72 -18.70
N CYS A 38 -7.74 15.68 -17.59
CA CYS A 38 -8.78 14.69 -17.35
C CYS A 38 -9.89 14.83 -18.40
N SER A 39 -10.13 13.80 -19.21
CA SER A 39 -11.40 13.70 -19.95
C SER A 39 -12.47 13.13 -19.01
N ASN A 40 -13.60 13.82 -18.91
CA ASN A 40 -14.78 13.44 -18.12
C ASN A 40 -15.53 12.21 -18.67
N GLU A 41 -14.89 11.39 -19.51
CA GLU A 41 -15.52 10.31 -20.28
C GLU A 41 -15.40 8.92 -19.63
N GLN A 42 -14.71 8.79 -18.48
CA GLN A 42 -14.56 7.52 -17.76
C GLN A 42 -15.53 7.33 -16.58
N LEU A 43 -16.43 8.29 -16.30
CA LEU A 43 -17.44 8.15 -15.23
C LEU A 43 -18.58 7.17 -15.58
N ASN A 44 -18.42 6.35 -16.63
CA ASN A 44 -19.43 5.40 -17.09
C ASN A 44 -18.86 3.98 -17.28
N ASN A 45 -18.01 3.51 -16.34
CA ASN A 45 -17.36 2.19 -16.39
C ASN A 45 -18.14 1.07 -15.68
N GLY A 46 -19.42 0.88 -16.04
CA GLY A 46 -20.19 -0.28 -15.57
C GLY A 46 -19.58 -1.63 -15.99
N GLU A 47 -19.06 -1.71 -17.22
CA GLU A 47 -18.54 -2.98 -17.79
C GLU A 47 -17.22 -3.47 -17.16
N MET A 48 -16.30 -2.56 -16.79
CA MET A 48 -15.06 -2.96 -16.11
C MET A 48 -15.30 -3.46 -14.69
N HIS A 49 -16.28 -2.88 -13.98
CA HIS A 49 -16.64 -3.30 -12.62
C HIS A 49 -17.27 -4.70 -12.63
N VAL A 50 -18.15 -4.97 -13.61
CA VAL A 50 -18.81 -6.28 -13.78
C VAL A 50 -17.78 -7.37 -14.05
N ALA A 51 -16.89 -7.18 -15.02
CA ALA A 51 -15.86 -8.18 -15.35
C ALA A 51 -14.94 -8.51 -14.17
N TYR A 52 -14.55 -7.50 -13.39
CA TYR A 52 -13.74 -7.69 -12.18
C TYR A 52 -14.49 -8.46 -11.08
N THR A 53 -15.78 -8.16 -10.89
CA THR A 53 -16.62 -8.81 -9.88
C THR A 53 -16.85 -10.28 -10.22
N GLU A 54 -17.19 -10.59 -11.47
CA GLU A 54 -17.39 -11.97 -11.95
C GLU A 54 -16.10 -12.79 -11.83
N GLU A 55 -14.96 -12.21 -12.24
CA GLU A 55 -13.66 -12.84 -12.11
C GLU A 55 -13.30 -13.14 -10.64
N LYS A 56 -13.63 -12.23 -9.72
CA LYS A 56 -13.38 -12.39 -8.28
C LYS A 56 -14.28 -13.46 -7.66
N ALA A 57 -15.57 -13.49 -8.03
CA ALA A 57 -16.51 -14.51 -7.55
C ALA A 57 -16.15 -15.93 -7.99
N GLN A 58 -15.87 -16.15 -9.28
CA GLN A 58 -15.51 -17.49 -9.78
C GLN A 58 -14.33 -18.09 -9.02
N LYS A 59 -13.40 -17.25 -8.56
CA LYS A 59 -12.19 -17.67 -7.84
C LYS A 59 -12.42 -17.97 -6.36
N LEU A 60 -13.42 -17.34 -5.75
CA LEU A 60 -13.88 -17.68 -4.40
C LEU A 60 -14.78 -18.94 -4.41
N GLY A 61 -14.94 -19.58 -5.58
CA GLY A 61 -15.84 -20.72 -5.76
C GLY A 61 -17.32 -20.31 -5.78
N ILE A 62 -17.59 -19.01 -5.99
CA ILE A 62 -18.93 -18.45 -6.04
C ILE A 62 -19.46 -18.58 -7.47
N GLU A 63 -20.64 -19.17 -7.61
CA GLU A 63 -21.35 -19.26 -8.88
C GLU A 63 -21.75 -17.86 -9.37
N THR A 64 -21.35 -17.51 -10.59
CA THR A 64 -21.63 -16.19 -11.21
C THR A 64 -22.88 -16.18 -12.07
N ASP A 65 -23.29 -17.35 -12.60
CA ASP A 65 -24.32 -17.43 -13.64
C ASP A 65 -25.70 -16.99 -13.11
N GLY A 66 -26.25 -15.95 -13.73
CA GLY A 66 -27.58 -15.44 -13.43
C GLY A 66 -27.72 -14.66 -12.11
N LYS A 67 -26.61 -14.38 -11.40
CA LYS A 67 -26.63 -13.52 -10.21
C LYS A 67 -26.53 -12.04 -10.59
N GLU A 68 -27.27 -11.20 -9.85
CA GLU A 68 -27.11 -9.76 -9.95
C GLU A 68 -25.77 -9.33 -9.33
N GLN A 69 -25.13 -8.32 -9.91
CA GLN A 69 -23.81 -7.84 -9.49
C GLN A 69 -23.72 -7.52 -7.98
N LEU A 70 -24.75 -6.89 -7.41
CA LEU A 70 -24.80 -6.58 -5.98
C LEU A 70 -24.84 -7.83 -5.09
N MET A 71 -25.51 -8.89 -5.54
CA MET A 71 -25.53 -10.18 -4.84
C MET A 71 -24.15 -10.83 -4.89
N LEU A 72 -23.47 -10.70 -6.03
CA LEU A 72 -22.15 -11.24 -6.24
C LEU A 72 -21.10 -10.52 -5.39
N GLU A 73 -21.13 -9.20 -5.34
CA GLU A 73 -20.27 -8.38 -4.47
C GLU A 73 -20.47 -8.71 -2.99
N LYS A 74 -21.74 -8.94 -2.59
CA LYS A 74 -22.07 -9.34 -1.22
C LYS A 74 -21.46 -10.69 -0.87
N GLU A 75 -21.59 -11.70 -1.74
CA GLU A 75 -21.06 -13.04 -1.50
C GLU A 75 -19.52 -13.08 -1.54
N ILE A 76 -18.91 -12.27 -2.40
CA ILE A 76 -17.46 -12.03 -2.41
C ILE A 76 -17.02 -11.46 -1.06
N HIS A 77 -17.67 -10.40 -0.59
CA HIS A 77 -17.32 -9.75 0.66
C HIS A 77 -17.52 -10.68 1.87
N GLU A 78 -18.61 -11.44 1.89
CA GLU A 78 -18.88 -12.52 2.86
C GLU A 78 -17.70 -13.50 2.94
N THR A 79 -17.24 -13.98 1.79
CA THR A 79 -16.16 -14.97 1.71
C THR A 79 -14.81 -14.38 2.14
N GLU A 80 -14.53 -13.12 1.81
CA GLU A 80 -13.30 -12.43 2.23
C GLU A 80 -13.25 -12.26 3.74
N VAL A 81 -14.36 -11.83 4.35
CA VAL A 81 -14.48 -11.67 5.80
C VAL A 81 -14.32 -13.02 6.51
N ASP A 82 -14.93 -14.09 5.99
CA ASP A 82 -14.76 -15.44 6.54
C ASP A 82 -13.30 -15.91 6.51
N ARG A 83 -12.61 -15.68 5.39
CA ARG A 83 -11.20 -16.06 5.22
C ARG A 83 -10.31 -15.27 6.19
N GLU A 84 -10.52 -13.96 6.30
CA GLU A 84 -9.76 -13.11 7.21
C GLU A 84 -10.00 -13.47 8.68
N ALA A 85 -11.26 -13.72 9.07
CA ALA A 85 -11.60 -14.22 10.39
C ALA A 85 -10.84 -15.51 10.69
N ALA A 86 -10.83 -16.47 9.76
CA ALA A 86 -10.10 -17.72 9.92
C ALA A 86 -8.58 -17.51 10.09
N GLN A 87 -7.97 -16.59 9.33
CA GLN A 87 -6.55 -16.24 9.46
C GLN A 87 -6.22 -15.65 10.84
N LEU A 88 -7.14 -14.91 11.43
CA LEU A 88 -7.01 -14.33 12.78
C LEU A 88 -7.42 -15.30 13.90
N GLY A 89 -7.86 -16.52 13.55
CA GLY A 89 -8.32 -17.53 14.51
C GLY A 89 -9.69 -17.23 15.13
N ILE A 90 -10.51 -16.44 14.43
CA ILE A 90 -11.87 -16.07 14.83
C ILE A 90 -12.85 -17.14 14.30
N SER A 91 -13.75 -17.61 15.16
CA SER A 91 -14.80 -18.55 14.77
C SER A 91 -15.86 -17.87 13.92
N THR A 92 -16.14 -18.41 12.73
CA THR A 92 -17.17 -17.93 11.80
C THR A 92 -18.55 -18.57 12.04
N GLU A 93 -18.61 -19.67 12.79
CA GLU A 93 -19.87 -20.41 13.01
C GLU A 93 -20.96 -19.54 13.67
N GLY A 94 -22.08 -19.39 12.96
CA GLY A 94 -23.28 -18.71 13.44
C GLY A 94 -23.20 -17.19 13.51
N LYS A 95 -22.16 -16.56 12.94
CA LYS A 95 -22.00 -15.10 12.91
C LYS A 95 -22.29 -14.54 11.53
N ASP A 96 -22.86 -13.35 11.47
CA ASP A 96 -22.98 -12.59 10.23
C ASP A 96 -21.72 -11.75 9.97
N VAL A 97 -21.59 -11.26 8.73
CA VAL A 97 -20.44 -10.46 8.26
C VAL A 97 -20.21 -9.21 9.09
N GLY A 98 -21.27 -8.55 9.57
CA GLY A 98 -21.12 -7.34 10.38
C GLY A 98 -20.40 -7.65 11.69
N VAL A 99 -20.84 -8.71 12.36
CA VAL A 99 -20.22 -9.19 13.60
C VAL A 99 -18.78 -9.65 13.35
N LEU A 100 -18.54 -10.40 12.26
CA LEU A 100 -17.18 -10.86 11.92
C LEU A 100 -16.24 -9.70 11.60
N SER A 101 -16.71 -8.71 10.83
CA SER A 101 -15.91 -7.53 10.49
C SER A 101 -15.53 -6.73 11.74
N GLU A 102 -16.46 -6.57 12.69
CA GLU A 102 -16.17 -5.94 13.98
C GLU A 102 -15.14 -6.74 14.78
N GLU A 103 -15.31 -8.05 14.89
CA GLU A 103 -14.35 -8.91 15.60
C GLU A 103 -12.95 -8.93 14.96
N ILE A 104 -12.88 -8.93 13.63
CA ILE A 104 -11.62 -8.80 12.86
C ILE A 104 -10.95 -7.47 13.20
N TYR A 105 -11.71 -6.37 13.10
CA TYR A 105 -11.23 -5.03 13.38
C TYR A 105 -10.67 -4.91 14.81
N GLU A 106 -11.44 -5.38 15.80
CA GLU A 106 -10.99 -5.41 17.19
C GLU A 106 -9.75 -6.29 17.40
N THR A 107 -9.69 -7.44 16.73
CA THR A 107 -8.57 -8.38 16.85
C THR A 107 -7.29 -7.78 16.31
N LYS A 108 -7.34 -7.12 15.13
CA LYS A 108 -6.20 -6.38 14.57
C LYS A 108 -5.69 -5.31 15.54
N ILE A 109 -6.59 -4.54 16.14
CA ILE A 109 -6.25 -3.50 17.13
C ILE A 109 -5.59 -4.10 18.37
N LYS A 110 -6.18 -5.15 18.94
CA LYS A 110 -5.63 -5.84 20.12
C LYS A 110 -4.25 -6.45 19.82
N GLN A 111 -4.05 -7.02 18.63
CA GLN A 111 -2.75 -7.52 18.21
C GLN A 111 -1.71 -6.40 18.11
N GLU A 112 -2.05 -5.26 17.52
CA GLU A 112 -1.13 -4.13 17.40
C GLU A 112 -0.83 -3.49 18.77
N ALA A 113 -1.85 -3.30 19.61
CA ALA A 113 -1.68 -2.86 21.00
C ALA A 113 -0.70 -3.78 21.75
N LYS A 114 -0.85 -5.09 21.62
CA LYS A 114 0.05 -6.07 22.24
C LYS A 114 1.50 -5.93 21.75
N LYS A 115 1.72 -5.71 20.45
CA LYS A 115 3.07 -5.51 19.89
C LYS A 115 3.74 -4.25 20.46
N LEU A 116 2.95 -3.20 20.69
CA LEU A 116 3.42 -1.94 21.27
C LEU A 116 3.47 -1.96 22.81
N GLY A 117 3.11 -3.08 23.45
CA GLY A 117 3.12 -3.21 24.91
C GLY A 117 2.00 -2.44 25.63
N ILE A 118 0.93 -2.07 24.91
CA ILE A 118 -0.24 -1.40 25.49
C ILE A 118 -1.10 -2.43 26.25
N PRO A 119 -1.50 -2.15 27.51
CA PRO A 119 -2.41 -3.02 28.25
C PRO A 119 -3.80 -3.05 27.60
N ILE A 120 -4.30 -4.25 27.30
CA ILE A 120 -5.59 -4.43 26.62
C ILE A 120 -6.75 -4.56 27.62
N GLU A 121 -6.49 -5.15 28.79
CA GLU A 121 -7.51 -5.43 29.80
C GLU A 121 -8.18 -4.13 30.28
N ASN A 122 -9.50 -4.10 30.25
CA ASN A 122 -10.33 -2.94 30.65
C ASN A 122 -10.08 -1.65 29.85
N THR A 123 -9.48 -1.74 28.65
CA THR A 123 -9.26 -0.60 27.75
C THR A 123 -10.24 -0.68 26.59
N SER A 124 -10.92 0.43 26.28
CA SER A 124 -11.85 0.46 25.13
C SER A 124 -11.08 0.41 23.81
N ILE A 125 -11.73 -0.08 22.74
CA ILE A 125 -11.12 -0.13 21.40
C ILE A 125 -10.70 1.28 20.93
N VAL A 126 -11.53 2.29 21.20
CA VAL A 126 -11.22 3.69 20.87
C VAL A 126 -9.97 4.17 21.61
N ASP A 127 -9.84 3.84 22.90
CA ASP A 127 -8.65 4.20 23.68
C ASP A 127 -7.40 3.45 23.21
N LEU A 128 -7.54 2.20 22.77
CA LEU A 128 -6.44 1.45 22.16
C LEU A 128 -5.97 2.11 20.86
N ILE A 129 -6.89 2.49 19.97
CA ILE A 129 -6.56 3.20 18.72
C ILE A 129 -5.79 4.50 19.03
N ASN A 130 -6.31 5.31 19.96
CA ASN A 130 -5.67 6.57 20.34
C ASN A 130 -4.26 6.37 20.90
N GLN A 131 -4.07 5.34 21.73
CA GLN A 131 -2.75 5.00 22.27
C GLN A 131 -1.80 4.50 21.18
N ILE A 132 -2.27 3.62 20.29
CA ILE A 132 -1.48 3.11 19.15
C ILE A 132 -1.02 4.26 18.27
N ASN A 133 -1.94 5.16 17.88
CA ASN A 133 -1.62 6.33 17.07
C ASN A 133 -0.61 7.24 17.75
N THR A 134 -0.82 7.52 19.05
CA THR A 134 0.08 8.37 19.83
C THR A 134 1.49 7.80 19.86
N ILE A 135 1.63 6.49 20.08
CA ILE A 135 2.95 5.82 20.09
C ILE A 135 3.57 5.90 18.69
N LYS A 136 2.85 5.51 17.63
CA LYS A 136 3.38 5.49 16.25
C LYS A 136 3.86 6.87 15.80
N ILE A 137 3.05 7.91 16.01
CA ILE A 137 3.43 9.29 15.69
C ILE A 137 4.59 9.77 16.55
N SER A 138 4.61 9.42 17.84
CA SER A 138 5.71 9.81 18.74
C SER A 138 7.04 9.15 18.37
N ASP A 139 7.00 7.88 17.97
CA ASP A 139 8.16 7.12 17.52
C ASP A 139 8.70 7.69 16.20
N GLU A 140 7.82 8.04 15.26
CA GLU A 140 8.24 8.72 14.03
C GLU A 140 8.80 10.12 14.30
N ALA A 141 8.16 10.91 15.16
CA ALA A 141 8.68 12.20 15.56
C ALA A 141 10.09 12.10 16.15
N ASP A 142 10.36 11.08 16.99
CA ASP A 142 11.69 10.82 17.53
C ASP A 142 12.70 10.44 16.44
N LYS A 143 12.30 9.61 15.45
CA LYS A 143 13.16 9.27 14.29
C LYS A 143 13.55 10.52 13.48
N PHE A 144 12.64 11.48 13.33
CA PHE A 144 12.87 12.73 12.59
C PHE A 144 13.41 13.88 13.46
N GLY A 145 13.59 13.67 14.78
CA GLY A 145 14.05 14.72 15.70
C GLY A 145 13.04 15.87 15.88
N ILE A 146 11.75 15.59 15.70
CA ILE A 146 10.65 16.56 15.85
C ILE A 146 10.30 16.69 17.34
N SER A 147 10.30 17.93 17.83
CA SER A 147 9.93 18.22 19.23
C SER A 147 8.43 18.04 19.46
N LYS A 148 8.09 17.35 20.56
CA LYS A 148 6.73 17.06 21.02
C LYS A 148 6.27 18.02 22.13
N GLU A 149 7.18 18.72 22.79
CA GLU A 149 6.90 19.61 23.91
C GLU A 149 5.88 20.71 23.54
N GLY A 150 4.78 20.73 24.27
CA GLY A 150 3.74 21.76 24.14
C GLY A 150 2.82 21.60 22.92
N LYS A 151 2.97 20.54 22.13
CA LYS A 151 2.15 20.28 20.94
C LYS A 151 1.09 19.22 21.20
N LYS A 152 0.00 19.30 20.45
CA LYS A 152 -0.97 18.20 20.36
C LYS A 152 -0.43 17.10 19.44
N ILE A 153 -0.91 15.88 19.61
CA ILE A 153 -0.47 14.75 18.78
C ILE A 153 -0.77 14.99 17.29
N ASP A 154 -1.89 15.62 16.96
CA ASP A 154 -2.27 15.96 15.58
C ASP A 154 -1.26 16.94 14.95
N GLU A 155 -0.79 17.92 15.71
CA GLU A 155 0.23 18.88 15.26
C GLU A 155 1.57 18.17 15.02
N VAL A 156 1.93 17.22 15.90
CA VAL A 156 3.13 16.38 15.71
C VAL A 156 2.98 15.50 14.46
N ALA A 157 1.79 14.93 14.22
CA ALA A 157 1.51 14.11 13.05
C ALA A 157 1.63 14.92 11.75
N GLU A 158 1.12 16.15 11.71
CA GLU A 158 1.28 17.06 10.56
C GLU A 158 2.76 17.37 10.27
N GLU A 159 3.57 17.60 11.31
CA GLU A 159 5.01 17.84 11.16
C GLU A 159 5.76 16.59 10.69
N VAL A 160 5.41 15.41 11.21
CA VAL A 160 5.95 14.12 10.75
C VAL A 160 5.62 13.92 9.28
N TYR A 161 4.35 14.05 8.89
CA TYR A 161 3.90 13.93 7.51
C TYR A 161 4.63 14.91 6.58
N GLY A 162 4.68 16.19 6.95
CA GLY A 162 5.38 17.21 6.17
C GLY A 162 6.88 16.96 6.03
N THR A 163 7.50 16.34 7.04
CA THR A 163 8.91 15.93 6.99
C THR A 163 9.11 14.77 6.00
N LYS A 164 8.27 13.73 6.08
CA LYS A 164 8.31 12.60 5.13
C LYS A 164 8.09 13.06 3.69
N VAL A 165 7.14 13.97 3.46
CA VAL A 165 6.90 14.54 2.12
C VAL A 165 8.15 15.25 1.59
N LYS A 166 8.86 16.02 2.42
CA LYS A 166 10.09 16.71 2.01
C LYS A 166 11.23 15.75 1.71
N GLU A 167 11.44 14.73 2.55
CA GLU A 167 12.46 13.70 2.30
C GLU A 167 12.19 12.97 0.98
N GLU A 168 10.94 12.58 0.73
CA GLU A 168 10.55 11.92 -0.51
C GLU A 168 10.71 12.83 -1.73
N ALA A 169 10.37 14.11 -1.59
CA ALA A 169 10.61 15.10 -2.62
C ALA A 169 12.11 15.24 -2.93
N GLU A 170 12.96 15.26 -1.90
CA GLU A 170 14.42 15.30 -2.07
C GLU A 170 14.94 14.05 -2.78
N ASN A 171 14.48 12.87 -2.37
CA ASN A 171 14.83 11.59 -3.00
C ASN A 171 14.46 11.54 -4.49
N LEU A 172 13.34 12.17 -4.87
CA LEU A 172 12.88 12.26 -6.25
C LEU A 172 13.49 13.44 -7.03
N GLY A 173 14.29 14.29 -6.39
CA GLY A 173 14.86 15.50 -6.99
C GLY A 173 13.82 16.59 -7.30
N ILE A 174 12.71 16.61 -6.57
CA ILE A 174 11.63 17.58 -6.68
C ILE A 174 12.00 18.86 -5.91
N SER A 175 11.88 20.02 -6.55
CA SER A 175 12.16 21.31 -5.91
C SER A 175 11.10 21.64 -4.86
N GLN A 176 11.54 21.87 -3.62
CA GLN A 176 10.70 22.26 -2.48
C GLN A 176 10.44 23.79 -2.41
N LYS A 177 11.20 24.60 -3.16
CA LYS A 177 11.16 26.07 -3.03
C LYS A 177 9.80 26.64 -3.43
N GLY A 178 9.15 27.32 -2.49
CA GLY A 178 7.93 28.09 -2.73
C GLY A 178 6.64 27.27 -2.77
N LYS A 179 6.68 25.98 -2.39
CA LYS A 179 5.54 25.07 -2.43
C LYS A 179 4.98 24.80 -1.04
N GLY A 180 3.67 24.62 -0.97
CA GLY A 180 3.00 24.07 0.21
C GLY A 180 3.26 22.57 0.36
N ILE A 181 3.00 22.01 1.54
CA ILE A 181 3.15 20.56 1.77
C ILE A 181 2.19 19.77 0.88
N GLU A 182 0.96 20.23 0.67
CA GLU A 182 -0.02 19.56 -0.20
C GLU A 182 0.44 19.50 -1.66
N GLU A 183 0.89 20.62 -2.21
CA GLU A 183 1.45 20.69 -3.58
C GLU A 183 2.68 19.77 -3.71
N LEU A 184 3.56 19.80 -2.71
CA LEU A 184 4.75 18.96 -2.69
C LEU A 184 4.38 17.47 -2.59
N ALA A 185 3.38 17.11 -1.78
CA ALA A 185 2.88 15.75 -1.65
C ALA A 185 2.26 15.23 -2.95
N GLN A 186 1.53 16.08 -3.69
CA GLN A 186 1.01 15.73 -5.00
C GLN A 186 2.14 15.46 -6.00
N GLU A 187 3.15 16.32 -6.06
CA GLU A 187 4.30 16.09 -6.94
C GLU A 187 5.09 14.84 -6.55
N VAL A 188 5.23 14.55 -5.25
CA VAL A 188 5.83 13.31 -4.75
C VAL A 188 5.02 12.10 -5.19
N TYR A 189 3.68 12.15 -5.07
CA TYR A 189 2.79 11.08 -5.50
C TYR A 189 2.98 10.77 -7.00
N GLU A 190 2.92 11.78 -7.85
CA GLU A 190 3.13 11.64 -9.30
C GLU A 190 4.56 11.15 -9.62
N GLY A 191 5.55 11.70 -8.91
CA GLY A 191 6.96 11.34 -9.07
C GLY A 191 7.24 9.88 -8.69
N LYS A 192 6.64 9.37 -7.60
CA LYS A 192 6.74 7.96 -7.18
C LYS A 192 6.17 7.03 -8.25
N ILE A 193 5.03 7.36 -8.83
CA ILE A 193 4.40 6.57 -9.90
C ILE A 193 5.29 6.53 -11.14
N GLN A 194 5.83 7.68 -11.56
CA GLN A 194 6.73 7.74 -12.71
C GLN A 194 8.03 6.97 -12.47
N ALA A 195 8.59 7.07 -11.26
CA ALA A 195 9.81 6.36 -10.88
C ALA A 195 9.58 4.84 -10.92
N GLU A 196 8.49 4.37 -10.32
CA GLU A 196 8.14 2.95 -10.27
C GLU A 196 7.82 2.40 -11.66
N ALA A 197 7.01 3.12 -12.46
CA ALA A 197 6.72 2.74 -13.83
C ALA A 197 8.00 2.61 -14.67
N LYS A 198 8.98 3.52 -14.47
CA LYS A 198 10.28 3.44 -15.15
C LYS A 198 11.09 2.22 -14.71
N ILE A 199 11.09 1.87 -13.42
CA ILE A 199 11.74 0.65 -12.90
C ILE A 199 11.12 -0.59 -13.54
N LEU A 200 9.80 -0.60 -13.70
CA LEU A 200 9.04 -1.72 -14.27
C LEU A 200 8.94 -1.70 -15.80
N HIS A 201 9.60 -0.75 -16.46
CA HIS A 201 9.55 -0.56 -17.91
C HIS A 201 8.12 -0.38 -18.47
N ILE A 202 7.23 0.24 -17.70
CA ILE A 202 5.86 0.56 -18.10
C ILE A 202 5.85 1.84 -18.93
N ASP A 203 5.24 1.78 -20.12
CA ASP A 203 5.02 2.96 -20.96
C ASP A 203 3.92 3.85 -20.36
N LEU A 204 4.18 5.15 -20.32
CA LEU A 204 3.28 6.18 -19.81
C LEU A 204 2.49 6.88 -20.93
N TYR A 205 2.86 6.69 -22.19
CA TYR A 205 2.26 7.43 -23.29
C TYR A 205 0.77 7.14 -23.44
N GLY A 206 -0.04 8.19 -23.37
CA GLY A 206 -1.50 8.10 -23.55
C GLY A 206 -2.26 7.43 -22.41
N LYS A 207 -1.59 7.16 -21.26
CA LYS A 207 -2.22 6.56 -20.09
C LYS A 207 -2.49 7.60 -19.01
N ASP A 208 -3.62 7.44 -18.33
CA ASP A 208 -3.90 8.16 -17.09
C ASP A 208 -3.19 7.51 -15.89
N ILE A 209 -3.19 8.21 -14.76
CA ILE A 209 -2.47 7.80 -13.56
C ILE A 209 -3.03 6.50 -12.95
N TYR A 210 -4.34 6.25 -13.08
CA TYR A 210 -4.99 5.04 -12.57
C TYR A 210 -4.61 3.83 -13.41
N GLN A 211 -4.54 3.99 -14.74
CA GLN A 211 -4.06 2.94 -15.64
C GLN A 211 -2.61 2.55 -15.34
N VAL A 212 -1.74 3.55 -15.15
CA VAL A 212 -0.33 3.30 -14.80
C VAL A 212 -0.23 2.60 -13.44
N LEU A 213 -0.99 3.03 -12.44
CA LEU A 213 -1.01 2.39 -11.12
C LEU A 213 -1.50 0.94 -11.18
N LYS A 214 -2.53 0.67 -11.97
CA LYS A 214 -3.02 -0.69 -12.19
C LYS A 214 -1.92 -1.57 -12.76
N GLU A 215 -1.26 -1.12 -13.83
CA GLU A 215 -0.16 -1.87 -14.44
C GLU A 215 1.03 -2.06 -13.50
N ILE A 216 1.39 -1.04 -12.70
CA ILE A 216 2.43 -1.16 -11.67
C ILE A 216 2.07 -2.30 -10.69
N ASN A 217 0.84 -2.29 -10.17
CA ASN A 217 0.39 -3.30 -9.24
C ASN A 217 0.44 -4.69 -9.88
N GLU A 218 -0.09 -4.85 -11.10
CA GLU A 218 -0.05 -6.11 -11.85
C GLU A 218 1.39 -6.64 -12.04
N GLN A 219 2.34 -5.77 -12.39
CA GLN A 219 3.75 -6.15 -12.52
C GLN A 219 4.40 -6.53 -11.18
N LYS A 220 4.06 -5.86 -10.08
CA LYS A 220 4.54 -6.27 -8.74
C LYS A 220 4.09 -7.67 -8.36
N VAL A 221 2.83 -8.02 -8.67
CA VAL A 221 2.34 -9.39 -8.46
C VAL A 221 3.20 -10.41 -9.21
N ILE A 222 3.49 -10.11 -10.48
CA ILE A 222 4.34 -10.97 -11.31
C ILE A 222 5.73 -11.13 -10.71
N GLN A 223 6.37 -10.04 -10.29
CA GLN A 223 7.70 -10.07 -9.70
C GLN A 223 7.72 -10.88 -8.40
N ILE A 224 6.75 -10.66 -7.51
CA ILE A 224 6.67 -11.42 -6.26
C ILE A 224 6.37 -12.90 -6.51
N ALA A 225 5.51 -13.22 -7.49
CA ALA A 225 5.27 -14.60 -7.90
C ALA A 225 6.55 -15.28 -8.40
N ASP A 226 7.33 -14.59 -9.25
CA ASP A 226 8.61 -15.08 -9.76
C ASP A 226 9.64 -15.27 -8.63
N GLU A 227 9.71 -14.34 -7.68
CA GLU A 227 10.57 -14.43 -6.48
C GLU A 227 10.21 -15.62 -5.58
N LEU A 228 8.92 -15.92 -5.45
CA LEU A 228 8.42 -17.03 -4.65
C LEU A 228 8.45 -18.37 -5.40
N GLY A 229 8.75 -18.36 -6.70
CA GLY A 229 8.71 -19.55 -7.54
C GLY A 229 7.30 -20.11 -7.75
N ILE A 230 6.28 -19.25 -7.66
CA ILE A 230 4.87 -19.63 -7.89
C ILE A 230 4.69 -19.89 -9.38
N ASP A 231 4.10 -21.05 -9.73
CA ASP A 231 3.78 -21.34 -11.12
C ASP A 231 2.71 -20.39 -11.67
N ARG A 232 3.06 -19.73 -12.78
CA ARG A 232 2.24 -18.74 -13.48
C ARG A 232 1.46 -19.34 -14.66
N THR A 233 1.68 -20.61 -14.97
CA THR A 233 1.03 -21.27 -16.10
C THR A 233 -0.49 -21.25 -15.89
N ASN A 234 -1.24 -20.77 -16.90
CA ASN A 234 -2.70 -20.62 -16.85
C ASN A 234 -3.21 -19.83 -15.61
N THR A 235 -2.39 -18.93 -15.05
CA THR A 235 -2.74 -18.15 -13.86
C THR A 235 -2.80 -16.67 -14.22
N ASN A 236 -3.87 -15.97 -13.84
CA ASN A 236 -4.00 -14.52 -14.03
C ASN A 236 -3.52 -13.72 -12.81
N ILE A 237 -3.48 -12.39 -12.92
CA ILE A 237 -2.89 -11.52 -11.88
C ILE A 237 -3.58 -11.70 -10.53
N GLU A 238 -4.91 -11.62 -10.47
CA GLU A 238 -5.62 -11.74 -9.19
C GLU A 238 -5.44 -13.15 -8.58
N GLN A 239 -5.33 -14.20 -9.40
CA GLN A 239 -5.01 -15.55 -8.90
C GLN A 239 -3.60 -15.61 -8.31
N LEU A 240 -2.63 -14.93 -8.93
CA LEU A 240 -1.29 -14.82 -8.37
C LEU A 240 -1.29 -14.03 -7.06
N LYS A 241 -2.05 -12.92 -6.96
CA LYS A 241 -2.19 -12.15 -5.71
C LYS A 241 -2.69 -13.02 -4.57
N GLU A 242 -3.74 -13.79 -4.80
CA GLU A 242 -4.32 -14.66 -3.78
C GLU A 242 -3.37 -15.78 -3.36
N LYS A 243 -2.73 -16.47 -4.32
CA LYS A 243 -1.68 -17.46 -4.01
C LYS A 243 -0.56 -16.86 -3.16
N ILE A 244 -0.12 -15.63 -3.50
CA ILE A 244 0.91 -14.92 -2.72
C ILE A 244 0.42 -14.63 -1.31
N LYS A 245 -0.82 -14.16 -1.13
CA LYS A 245 -1.40 -13.89 0.20
C LYS A 245 -1.56 -15.17 1.03
N GLU A 246 -1.95 -16.29 0.41
CA GLU A 246 -2.12 -17.57 1.09
C GLU A 246 -0.77 -18.19 1.51
N GLU A 247 0.21 -18.19 0.61
CA GLU A 247 1.52 -18.78 0.88
C GLU A 247 2.44 -17.87 1.70
N GLN A 248 2.32 -16.55 1.54
CA GLN A 248 3.15 -15.52 2.18
C GLN A 248 2.33 -14.25 2.51
N PRO A 249 1.51 -14.27 3.58
CA PRO A 249 0.66 -13.14 3.96
C PRO A 249 1.41 -11.80 4.11
N GLU A 250 2.67 -11.84 4.58
CA GLU A 250 3.49 -10.64 4.72
C GLU A 250 3.86 -10.02 3.37
N LYS A 251 4.21 -10.82 2.36
CA LYS A 251 4.47 -10.32 0.99
C LYS A 251 3.18 -9.87 0.29
N GLY A 252 2.03 -10.38 0.72
CA GLY A 252 0.72 -9.93 0.23
C GLY A 252 0.51 -8.42 0.40
N LYS A 253 1.11 -7.82 1.43
CA LYS A 253 1.03 -6.37 1.70
C LYS A 253 1.83 -5.53 0.68
N GLU A 254 2.81 -6.14 0.00
CA GLU A 254 3.66 -5.46 -0.99
C GLU A 254 3.06 -5.49 -2.41
N LEU A 255 1.94 -6.22 -2.61
CA LEU A 255 1.25 -6.32 -3.89
C LEU A 255 0.61 -5.01 -4.35
N VAL A 256 0.31 -4.13 -3.40
CA VAL A 256 -0.30 -2.82 -3.67
C VAL A 256 0.76 -1.75 -3.53
N PHE A 257 1.10 -1.12 -4.64
CA PHE A 257 1.92 0.08 -4.65
C PHE A 257 1.14 1.24 -4.06
N LEU A 258 1.63 1.75 -2.94
CA LEU A 258 1.10 2.93 -2.26
C LEU A 258 2.01 4.13 -2.56
N PRO A 259 1.73 4.91 -3.61
CA PRO A 259 2.50 6.11 -3.94
C PRO A 259 2.28 7.26 -2.94
N MET A 260 1.26 7.17 -2.09
CA MET A 260 0.96 8.20 -1.11
C MET A 260 1.97 8.17 0.04
N VAL A 261 2.44 9.33 0.47
CA VAL A 261 3.20 9.44 1.72
C VAL A 261 2.24 9.18 2.88
N GLN A 262 2.61 8.29 3.78
CA GLN A 262 1.79 7.91 4.94
C GLN A 262 2.63 7.97 6.20
N THR A 263 2.06 8.38 7.33
CA THR A 263 2.63 8.11 8.65
C THR A 263 2.44 6.63 9.01
N ASP A 264 3.17 6.14 10.01
CA ASP A 264 3.00 4.79 10.54
C ASP A 264 1.58 4.61 11.12
N ALA A 265 0.96 5.70 11.60
CA ALA A 265 -0.44 5.72 12.04
C ALA A 265 -1.42 5.61 10.85
N ASP A 266 -1.19 6.32 9.74
CA ASP A 266 -2.03 6.22 8.53
C ASP A 266 -1.96 4.82 7.91
N ALA A 267 -0.76 4.23 7.91
CA ALA A 267 -0.54 2.86 7.44
C ALA A 267 -1.28 1.85 8.34
N PHE A 268 -1.32 2.09 9.65
CA PHE A 268 -2.12 1.28 10.58
C PHE A 268 -3.62 1.39 10.29
N TYR A 269 -4.16 2.59 10.09
CA TYR A 269 -5.57 2.76 9.70
C TYR A 269 -5.89 2.03 8.41
N SER A 270 -5.02 2.14 7.41
CA SER A 270 -5.18 1.42 6.13
C SER A 270 -5.19 -0.09 6.34
N TYR A 271 -4.37 -0.62 7.24
CA TYR A 271 -4.36 -2.05 7.58
C TYR A 271 -5.65 -2.52 8.29
N LEU A 272 -6.33 -1.64 9.03
CA LEU A 272 -7.58 -2.00 9.70
C LEU A 272 -8.75 -2.15 8.73
N THR A 273 -8.73 -1.44 7.60
CA THR A 273 -9.85 -1.36 6.64
C THR A 273 -9.63 -2.15 5.36
N ASN A 274 -8.44 -2.74 5.17
CA ASN A 274 -8.06 -3.61 4.06
C ASN A 274 -7.78 -5.02 4.55
#